data_AF-A0A2H8TT36-F1
#
_entry.id   AF-A0A2H8TT36-F1
#
_cell.length_a   1.000
_cell.length_b   1.000
_cell.length_c   1.000
_cell.angle_alpha   90.00
_cell.angle_beta   90.00
_cell.angle_gamma   90.00
#
_symmetry.space_group_name_H-M   'P 1'
#
loop_
_entity.id
_entity.type
_entity.pdbx_description
1 polymer ?
#
loop_
_entity_poly.entity_id
_entity_poly.type
_entity_poly.pdbx_seq_one_letter_code
_entity_poly.pdbx_strand_id
1 'polypeptide(L)'
;IELNHNFTLEDVDTFKNLYREHYKAFLSAILNLEFGTVESLWRQFWRNQDSNNDECEEKKYLSKEKLYSLSKCKTLQLFVKTADFLFYQNLVKVLIPDVLRPVPRTLTQAIRNFS
;
A
#
# COMPACT_ATOMS: atom_id res chain seq x y z
N ILE A 1 4.59 -8.96 26.63
CA ILE A 1 3.86 -8.12 25.66
C ILE A 1 2.41 -8.16 26.10
N GLU A 2 1.91 -7.09 26.73
CA GLU A 2 0.52 -7.03 27.17
C GLU A 2 -0.39 -6.94 25.94
N LEU A 3 -1.03 -8.06 25.61
CA LEU A 3 -2.05 -8.14 24.57
C LEU A 3 -3.34 -7.59 25.18
N ASN A 4 -3.68 -6.35 24.85
CA ASN A 4 -5.04 -5.84 25.07
C ASN A 4 -6.02 -6.76 24.32
N HIS A 5 -7.09 -7.14 25.02
CA HIS A 5 -8.00 -8.29 24.81
C HIS A 5 -8.72 -8.47 23.45
N ASN A 6 -8.35 -7.77 22.37
CA ASN A 6 -9.17 -7.65 21.15
C ASN A 6 -8.57 -8.27 19.87
N PHE A 7 -7.38 -8.86 19.91
CA PHE A 7 -6.78 -9.54 18.76
C PHE A 7 -5.78 -10.62 19.19
N THR A 8 -5.60 -11.65 18.36
CA THR A 8 -4.69 -12.78 18.59
C THR A 8 -3.36 -12.57 17.85
N LEU A 9 -2.37 -13.45 18.09
CA LEU A 9 -1.14 -13.48 17.30
C LEU A 9 -1.39 -13.85 15.83
N GLU A 10 -2.42 -14.66 15.57
CA GLU A 10 -2.86 -15.01 14.21
C GLU A 10 -3.40 -13.78 13.46
N ASP A 11 -4.11 -12.88 14.16
CA ASP A 11 -4.56 -11.62 13.58
C ASP A 11 -3.36 -10.72 13.17
N VAL A 12 -2.28 -10.73 13.96
CA VAL A 12 -1.04 -10.01 13.63
C VAL A 12 -0.36 -10.60 12.39
N ASP A 13 -0.29 -11.93 12.29
CA ASP A 13 0.27 -12.60 11.11
C ASP A 13 -0.57 -12.32 9.86
N THR A 14 -1.89 -12.40 10.01
CA THR A 14 -2.86 -12.05 8.96
C THR A 14 -2.65 -10.62 8.49
N PHE A 15 -2.48 -9.65 9.40
CA PHE A 15 -2.16 -8.27 9.05
C PHE A 15 -0.88 -8.17 8.23
N LYS A 16 0.21 -8.82 8.67
CA LYS A 16 1.49 -8.77 7.96
C LYS A 16 1.39 -9.34 6.56
N ASN A 17 0.65 -10.43 6.38
CA ASN A 17 0.41 -11.04 5.08
C ASN A 17 -0.39 -10.10 4.17
N LEU A 18 -1.49 -9.53 4.68
CA LEU A 18 -2.28 -8.54 3.95
C LEU A 18 -1.45 -7.32 3.55
N TYR A 19 -0.63 -6.81 4.47
CA TYR A 19 0.21 -5.64 4.24
C TYR A 19 1.34 -5.91 3.23
N ARG A 20 1.85 -7.15 3.20
CA ARG A 20 2.80 -7.58 2.16
C ARG A 20 2.16 -7.62 0.77
N GLU A 21 0.97 -8.20 0.65
CA GLU A 21 0.25 -8.23 -0.63
C GLU A 21 -0.15 -6.82 -1.07
N HIS A 22 -0.51 -5.95 -0.12
CA HIS A 22 -0.73 -4.53 -0.35
C HIS A 22 0.47 -3.86 -1.03
N TYR A 23 1.69 -4.09 -0.53
CA TYR A 23 2.89 -3.53 -1.17
C TYR A 23 3.14 -4.03 -2.60
N LYS A 24 2.80 -5.28 -2.92
CA LYS A 24 2.94 -5.78 -4.30
C LYS A 24 2.02 -5.03 -5.24
N ALA A 25 0.76 -4.86 -4.85
CA ALA A 25 -0.21 -4.10 -5.63
C ALA A 25 0.19 -2.62 -5.74
N PHE A 26 0.65 -2.03 -4.63
CA PHE A 26 1.16 -0.67 -4.59
C PHE A 26 2.33 -0.47 -5.56
N LEU A 27 3.33 -1.35 -5.49
CA LEU A 27 4.50 -1.30 -6.35
C LEU A 27 4.11 -1.39 -7.82
N SER A 28 3.21 -2.30 -8.19
CA SER A 28 2.71 -2.42 -9.56
C SER A 28 2.05 -1.12 -10.05
N ALA A 29 1.13 -0.57 -9.26
CA ALA A 29 0.44 0.68 -9.61
C ALA A 29 1.43 1.85 -9.74
N ILE A 30 2.43 1.90 -8.87
CA ILE A 30 3.46 2.93 -8.90
C ILE A 30 4.38 2.79 -10.12
N LEU A 31 4.84 1.59 -10.45
CA LEU A 31 5.68 1.34 -11.62
C LEU A 31 4.95 1.68 -12.93
N ASN A 32 3.63 1.52 -12.95
CA ASN A 32 2.77 1.91 -14.07
C ASN A 32 2.36 3.40 -14.04
N LEU A 33 2.78 4.17 -13.02
CA LEU A 33 2.39 5.57 -12.80
C LEU A 33 0.85 5.76 -12.66
N GLU A 34 0.14 4.75 -12.18
CA GLU A 34 -1.30 4.75 -11.97
C GLU A 34 -1.68 5.34 -10.61
N PHE A 35 -1.47 6.64 -10.43
CA PHE A 35 -1.66 7.31 -9.12
C PHE A 35 -3.07 7.17 -8.54
N GLY A 36 -4.11 7.12 -9.39
CA GLY A 36 -5.48 6.85 -8.94
C GLY A 36 -5.64 5.45 -8.33
N THR A 37 -4.95 4.46 -8.88
CA THR A 37 -4.92 3.09 -8.34
C THR A 37 -4.17 3.05 -7.01
N VAL A 38 -3.07 3.79 -6.88
CA VAL A 38 -2.33 3.92 -5.61
C VAL A 38 -3.22 4.47 -4.49
N GLU A 39 -3.95 5.57 -4.76
CA GLU A 39 -4.88 6.14 -3.79
C GLU A 39 -6.00 5.15 -3.43
N SER A 40 -6.56 4.47 -4.43
CA SER A 40 -7.61 3.48 -4.25
C SER A 40 -7.15 2.32 -3.36
N LEU A 41 -5.96 1.76 -3.62
CA LEU A 41 -5.38 0.68 -2.81
C LEU A 41 -5.18 1.09 -1.35
N TRP A 42 -4.72 2.33 -1.09
CA TRP A 42 -4.51 2.84 0.27
C TRP A 42 -5.83 2.97 1.02
N ARG A 43 -6.82 3.61 0.37
CA ARG A 43 -8.16 3.77 0.95
C ARG A 43 -8.79 2.41 1.21
N GLN A 44 -8.68 1.47 0.26
CA GLN A 44 -9.28 0.16 0.41
C GLN A 44 -8.69 -0.62 1.58
N PHE A 45 -7.36 -0.62 1.73
CA PHE A 45 -6.72 -1.35 2.83
C PHE A 45 -7.25 -0.92 4.21
N TRP A 46 -7.45 0.38 4.43
CA TRP A 46 -7.88 0.91 5.73
C TRP A 46 -9.39 1.15 5.88
N ARG A 47 -10.16 1.23 4.78
CA ARG A 47 -11.58 1.62 4.81
C ARG A 47 -12.56 0.61 4.20
N ASN A 48 -12.13 -0.36 3.38
CA ASN A 48 -13.08 -1.19 2.60
C ASN A 48 -13.79 -2.29 3.41
N GLN A 49 -13.90 -2.14 4.73
CA GLN A 49 -14.56 -3.12 5.60
C GLN A 49 -15.96 -2.67 6.02
N ASP A 50 -16.51 -1.63 5.38
CA ASP A 50 -17.87 -1.12 5.62
C ASP A 50 -18.94 -1.81 4.77
N SER A 51 -18.57 -2.68 3.83
CA SER A 51 -19.52 -3.56 3.18
C SER A 51 -19.87 -4.70 4.13
N ASN A 52 -21.08 -4.66 4.68
CA ASN A 52 -21.77 -5.71 5.47
C ASN A 52 -21.89 -7.09 4.78
N ASN A 53 -21.02 -7.41 3.82
CA ASN A 53 -20.92 -8.75 3.26
C ASN A 53 -19.91 -9.55 4.08
N ASP A 54 -20.41 -10.08 5.20
CA ASP A 54 -19.82 -11.21 5.96
C ASP A 54 -19.75 -12.51 5.11
N GLU A 55 -20.05 -12.46 3.82
CA GLU A 55 -20.02 -13.62 2.90
C GLU A 55 -18.71 -13.75 2.10
N CYS A 56 -17.70 -12.91 2.33
CA CYS A 56 -16.40 -13.07 1.65
C CYS A 56 -15.48 -13.99 2.46
N GLU A 57 -15.57 -15.29 2.19
CA GLU A 57 -14.75 -16.41 2.73
C GLU A 57 -13.77 -16.03 3.86
N GLU A 58 -14.27 -16.17 5.09
CA GLU A 58 -13.76 -15.73 6.42
C GLU A 58 -12.36 -16.25 6.87
N LYS A 59 -11.39 -16.45 5.98
CA LYS A 59 -10.04 -16.87 6.40
C LYS A 59 -8.89 -15.99 5.95
N LYS A 60 -9.13 -14.98 5.09
CA LYS A 60 -8.05 -14.12 4.57
C LYS A 60 -8.10 -12.65 5.01
N TYR A 61 -9.17 -12.20 5.65
CA TYR A 61 -9.35 -10.79 5.99
C TYR A 61 -9.51 -10.57 7.50
N LEU A 62 -9.02 -9.42 7.98
CA LEU A 62 -9.29 -8.94 9.34
C LEU A 62 -10.62 -8.19 9.36
N SER A 63 -11.39 -8.26 10.44
CA SER A 63 -12.56 -7.40 10.62
C SER A 63 -12.16 -5.95 10.91
N LYS A 64 -13.09 -5.00 10.74
CA LYS A 64 -12.83 -3.55 10.97
C LYS A 64 -12.41 -3.27 12.40
N GLU A 65 -13.03 -3.97 13.34
CA GLU A 65 -12.74 -3.86 14.77
C GLU A 65 -11.34 -4.40 15.10
N LYS A 66 -10.95 -5.53 14.49
CA LYS A 66 -9.61 -6.11 14.64
C LYS A 66 -8.55 -5.21 14.03
N LEU A 67 -8.75 -4.74 12.80
CA LEU A 67 -7.83 -3.83 12.12
C LEU A 67 -7.67 -2.51 12.90
N TYR A 68 -8.76 -1.96 13.41
CA TYR A 68 -8.75 -0.78 14.26
C TYR A 68 -7.99 -1.03 15.58
N SER A 69 -8.24 -2.15 16.25
CA SER A 69 -7.53 -2.53 17.48
C SER A 69 -6.03 -2.73 17.24
N LEU A 70 -5.67 -3.41 16.16
CA LEU A 70 -4.29 -3.62 15.70
C LEU A 70 -3.60 -2.29 15.38
N SER A 71 -4.28 -1.33 14.75
CA SER A 71 -3.72 -0.01 14.43
C SER A 71 -3.35 0.81 15.67
N LYS A 72 -3.90 0.48 16.84
CA LYS A 72 -3.54 1.10 18.14
C LYS A 72 -2.35 0.43 18.81
N CYS A 73 -1.93 -0.75 18.35
CA CYS A 73 -0.78 -1.46 18.90
C CYS A 73 0.52 -0.73 18.52
N LYS A 74 1.26 -0.21 19.51
CA LYS A 74 2.52 0.52 19.29
C LYS A 74 3.54 -0.28 18.49
N THR A 75 3.64 -1.59 18.76
CA THR A 75 4.55 -2.49 18.02
C THR A 75 4.16 -2.58 16.55
N LEU A 76 2.86 -2.64 16.25
CA LEU A 76 2.38 -2.68 14.87
C LEU A 76 2.54 -1.33 14.17
N GLN A 77 2.28 -0.23 14.86
CA GLN A 77 2.55 1.12 14.35
C GLN A 77 4.02 1.29 13.98
N LEU A 78 4.95 0.81 14.83
CA LEU A 78 6.38 0.84 14.55
C LEU A 78 6.74 -0.03 13.33
N PHE A 79 6.15 -1.22 13.23
CA PHE A 79 6.30 -2.10 12.06
C PHE A 79 5.86 -1.40 10.77
N VAL A 80 4.63 -0.89 10.73
CA VAL A 80 4.04 -0.16 9.59
C VAL A 80 4.93 1.03 9.22
N LYS A 81 5.30 1.86 10.20
CA LYS A 81 6.18 3.02 9.98
C LYS A 81 7.52 2.63 9.37
N THR A 82 8.15 1.58 9.88
CA THR A 82 9.46 1.13 9.40
C THR A 82 9.36 0.54 8.00
N ALA A 83 8.33 -0.26 7.76
CA ALA A 83 8.05 -0.86 6.47
C ALA A 83 7.75 0.21 5.41
N ASP A 84 6.89 1.19 5.71
CA ASP A 84 6.54 2.29 4.81
C ASP A 84 7.77 3.15 4.50
N PHE A 85 8.56 3.48 5.53
CA PHE A 85 9.79 4.24 5.34
C PHE A 85 10.74 3.53 4.37
N LEU A 86 11.01 2.25 4.59
CA LEU A 86 11.89 1.47 3.71
C LEU A 86 11.28 1.32 2.30
N PHE A 87 9.98 1.10 2.19
CA PHE A 87 9.29 0.96 0.92
C PHE A 87 9.41 2.26 0.10
N TYR A 88 9.03 3.40 0.66
CA TYR A 88 9.12 4.69 -0.02
C TYR A 88 10.57 5.10 -0.32
N GLN A 89 11.51 4.82 0.58
CA GLN A 89 12.93 5.09 0.31
C GLN A 89 13.45 4.29 -0.88
N ASN A 90 13.08 3.01 -1.00
CA ASN A 90 13.46 2.19 -2.16
C ASN A 90 12.73 2.62 -3.43
N LEU A 91 11.46 2.98 -3.30
CA LEU A 91 10.65 3.43 -4.41
C LEU A 91 11.20 4.70 -5.06
N VAL A 92 11.62 5.67 -4.26
CA VAL A 92 12.26 6.91 -4.76
C VAL A 92 13.51 6.57 -5.58
N LYS A 93 14.31 5.59 -5.16
CA LYS A 93 15.50 5.16 -5.92
C LYS A 93 15.16 4.51 -7.26
N VAL A 94 14.00 3.85 -7.36
CA VAL A 94 13.53 3.19 -8.59
C VAL A 94 12.84 4.19 -9.52
N LEU A 95 11.99 5.07 -8.98
CA LEU A 95 11.20 6.01 -9.76
C LEU A 95 11.99 7.22 -10.27
N ILE A 96 12.91 7.78 -9.47
CA ILE A 96 13.65 8.99 -9.87
C ILE A 96 14.36 8.82 -11.22
N PRO A 97 15.12 7.74 -11.46
CA PRO A 97 15.78 7.52 -12.75
C PRO A 97 14.80 7.50 -13.93
N ASP A 98 13.60 6.94 -13.73
CA ASP A 98 12.61 6.72 -14.77
C ASP A 98 11.75 7.95 -15.05
N VAL A 99 11.40 8.71 -14.01
CA VAL A 99 10.67 9.97 -14.10
C VAL A 99 11.56 11.11 -14.61
N LEU A 100 12.86 11.09 -14.31
CA LEU A 100 13.82 12.09 -14.79
C LEU A 100 14.44 11.74 -16.15
N ARG A 101 14.05 10.64 -16.80
CA ARG A 101 14.58 10.35 -18.14
C ARG A 101 14.22 11.53 -19.06
N PRO A 102 15.19 12.09 -19.79
CA PRO A 102 14.91 13.17 -20.72
C PRO A 102 13.86 12.69 -21.72
N VAL A 103 12.86 13.54 -21.96
CA VAL A 103 11.80 13.31 -22.96
C VAL A 103 12.46 12.83 -24.26
N PRO A 104 11.95 11.77 -24.91
CA PRO A 104 12.52 11.27 -26.16
C PRO A 104 12.64 12.41 -27.18
N ARG A 105 13.84 12.58 -27.76
CA ARG A 105 14.15 13.67 -28.71
C ARG A 105 13.14 13.76 -29.86
N THR A 106 12.52 12.64 -30.22
CA THR A 106 11.46 12.54 -31.22
C THR A 106 10.23 13.39 -30.90
N LEU A 107 9.79 13.41 -29.64
CA LEU A 107 8.69 14.27 -29.19
C LEU A 107 9.11 15.75 -29.21
N THR A 108 10.34 16.04 -28.80
CA THR A 108 10.90 17.41 -28.84
C THR A 108 11.02 17.93 -30.27
N GLN A 109 11.42 17.07 -31.22
CA GLN A 109 11.56 17.40 -32.63
C GLN A 109 10.19 17.63 -33.29
N ALA A 110 9.19 16.79 -32.95
CA ALA A 110 7.82 16.97 -33.41
C ALA A 110 7.26 18.33 -32.97
N ILE A 111 7.42 18.72 -31.70
CA ILE A 111 6.99 20.02 -31.17
C ILE A 111 7.73 21.18 -31.86
N ARG A 112 9.03 21.04 -32.14
CA ARG A 112 9.82 22.07 -32.85
C ARG A 112 9.39 22.26 -34.31
N ASN A 113 8.81 21.25 -34.94
CA ASN A 113 8.36 21.31 -36.34
C ASN A 113 6.91 21.83 -36.48
N PHE A 114 6.22 22.12 -35.37
CA PHE A 114 4.89 22.74 -35.36
C PHE A 114 4.93 24.28 -35.31
N SER A 115 6.12 24.90 -35.29
CA SER A 115 6.34 26.36 -35.32
C SER A 115 6.84 26.85 -36.67
#